data_AF-A0A6A0HPC8-F1
#
_entry.id   AF-A0A6A0HPC8-F1
#
_cell.length_a   1.000
_cell.length_b   1.000
_cell.length_c   1.000
_cell.angle_alpha   90.00
_cell.angle_beta   90.00
_cell.angle_gamma   90.00
#
_symmetry.space_group_name_H-M   'P 1'
#
loop_
_entity.id
_entity.type
_entity.pdbx_description
1 polymer ?
#
loop_
_entity_poly.entity_id
_entity_poly.type
_entity_poly.pdbx_seq_one_letter_code
_entity_poly.pdbx_strand_id
1 'polypeptide(L)'
;MMLKSKPCAAHWTMLKKEFAIKRLLLHRDLLTNAGELFLERYGALVNLTKSGQIEMREMFKEHLKRMVWNKDRWPIRLYPFIDYDAQKEIAIDPQISFGKPIIARKSISTSAIISRIDAGETIEFVADDYGLNREEVHLAMRYEKRLAA
;
A
#
# COMPACT_ATOMS: atom_id res chain seq x y z
N MET A 1 -13.38 30.22 16.77
CA MET A 1 -14.78 29.78 16.54
C MET A 1 -14.74 28.49 15.73
N MET A 2 -15.35 27.43 16.25
CA MET A 2 -15.15 26.02 15.86
C MET A 2 -15.40 25.73 14.37
N LEU A 3 -14.41 25.21 13.66
CA LEU A 3 -14.61 24.48 12.39
C LEU A 3 -15.00 23.04 12.74
N LYS A 4 -16.30 22.74 12.70
CA LYS A 4 -16.80 21.36 12.81
C LYS A 4 -16.47 20.61 11.52
N SER A 5 -15.45 19.77 11.59
CA SER A 5 -15.06 18.78 10.59
C SER A 5 -16.08 17.64 10.56
N LYS A 6 -16.92 17.56 9.53
CA LYS A 6 -17.53 16.29 9.08
C LYS A 6 -17.88 16.35 7.59
N PRO A 7 -17.12 15.65 6.72
CA PRO A 7 -17.78 15.05 5.56
C PRO A 7 -17.12 13.72 5.16
N CYS A 8 -17.42 12.62 5.85
CA CYS A 8 -16.98 11.29 5.42
C CYS A 8 -18.13 10.46 4.80
N ALA A 9 -19.37 10.59 5.29
CA ALA A 9 -20.48 9.74 4.86
C ALA A 9 -21.34 10.29 3.70
N ALA A 10 -21.49 11.62 3.59
CA ALA A 10 -22.40 12.23 2.61
C ALA A 10 -21.85 12.17 1.17
N HIS A 11 -20.56 12.45 0.98
CA HIS A 11 -19.90 12.38 -0.33
C HIS A 11 -19.87 10.94 -0.89
N TRP A 12 -19.73 9.95 -0.03
CA TRP A 12 -19.64 8.53 -0.39
C TRP A 12 -20.89 8.00 -1.12
N THR A 13 -22.08 8.44 -0.71
CA THR A 13 -23.35 7.96 -1.27
C THR A 13 -23.66 8.59 -2.63
N MET A 14 -23.26 9.85 -2.83
CA MET A 14 -23.46 10.57 -4.10
C MET A 14 -22.61 9.98 -5.22
N LEU A 15 -21.33 9.69 -4.95
CA LEU A 15 -20.38 9.16 -5.92
C LEU A 15 -20.71 7.74 -6.42
N LYS A 16 -21.30 6.88 -5.59
CA LYS A 16 -21.77 5.55 -6.03
C LYS A 16 -22.93 5.64 -7.03
N LYS A 17 -23.79 6.65 -6.89
CA LYS A 17 -25.02 6.80 -7.66
C LYS A 17 -24.77 7.46 -9.01
N GLU A 18 -23.83 8.40 -9.07
CA GLU A 18 -23.55 9.20 -10.26
C GLU A 18 -22.53 8.56 -11.21
N PHE A 19 -21.59 7.74 -10.69
CA PHE A 19 -20.51 7.16 -11.50
C PHE A 19 -20.55 5.63 -11.62
N ALA A 20 -21.44 4.93 -10.90
CA ALA A 20 -21.60 3.47 -10.92
C ALA A 20 -20.28 2.65 -10.75
N ILE A 21 -19.21 3.26 -10.24
CA ILE A 21 -17.92 2.59 -10.04
C ILE A 21 -17.97 1.76 -8.76
N LYS A 22 -17.95 0.44 -8.93
CA LYS A 22 -17.83 -0.50 -7.80
C LYS A 22 -16.39 -0.43 -7.27
N ARG A 23 -16.22 -0.13 -5.97
CA ARG A 23 -14.92 -0.03 -5.27
C ARG A 23 -14.01 1.12 -5.73
N LEU A 24 -14.56 2.33 -5.74
CA LEU A 24 -13.89 3.58 -6.13
C LEU A 24 -12.45 3.74 -5.58
N LEU A 25 -12.21 3.44 -4.30
CA LEU A 25 -10.89 3.57 -3.63
C LEU A 25 -9.78 2.69 -4.22
N LEU A 26 -10.12 1.69 -5.03
CA LEU A 26 -9.17 0.78 -5.66
C LEU A 26 -8.94 1.09 -7.15
N HIS A 27 -9.60 2.13 -7.67
CA HIS A 27 -9.50 2.50 -9.08
C HIS A 27 -8.21 3.29 -9.32
N ARG A 28 -7.40 2.88 -10.31
CA ARG A 28 -6.11 3.55 -10.64
C ARG A 28 -6.24 5.05 -10.89
N ASP A 29 -7.37 5.42 -11.47
CA ASP A 29 -7.67 6.78 -11.86
C ASP A 29 -8.25 7.60 -10.68
N LEU A 30 -8.45 6.96 -9.50
CA LEU A 30 -8.86 7.64 -8.29
C LEU A 30 -7.67 8.31 -7.60
N LEU A 31 -7.76 9.62 -7.42
CA LEU A 31 -6.90 10.39 -6.53
C LEU A 31 -7.73 10.84 -5.32
N THR A 32 -7.12 10.91 -4.14
CA THR A 32 -7.78 11.35 -2.90
C THR A 32 -6.94 12.38 -2.15
N ASN A 33 -7.57 13.45 -1.69
CA ASN A 33 -7.03 14.38 -0.69
C ASN A 33 -8.10 14.68 0.36
N ALA A 34 -7.72 15.19 1.54
CA ALA A 34 -8.56 15.49 2.71
C ALA A 34 -9.97 16.02 2.39
N GLY A 35 -10.92 15.11 2.13
CA GLY A 35 -12.34 15.40 1.87
C GLY A 35 -12.82 15.35 0.41
N GLU A 36 -11.96 15.05 -0.59
CA GLU A 36 -12.30 15.16 -2.03
C GLU A 36 -11.80 13.96 -2.89
N LEU A 37 -12.53 13.64 -3.98
CA LEU A 37 -12.36 12.44 -4.84
C LEU A 37 -12.26 12.82 -6.34
N PHE A 38 -11.36 12.16 -7.10
CA PHE A 38 -11.04 12.50 -8.51
C PHE A 38 -11.08 11.28 -9.45
N LEU A 39 -11.36 11.44 -10.75
CA LEU A 39 -11.26 10.37 -11.77
C LEU A 39 -10.54 10.87 -13.04
N GLU A 40 -9.45 10.22 -13.43
CA GLU A 40 -8.75 10.44 -14.70
C GLU A 40 -9.44 9.69 -15.87
N ARG A 41 -10.00 10.41 -16.86
CA ARG A 41 -10.65 9.82 -18.04
C ARG A 41 -10.18 10.53 -19.32
N TYR A 42 -9.80 9.77 -20.35
CA TYR A 42 -9.40 10.29 -21.67
C TYR A 42 -8.33 11.39 -21.65
N GLY A 43 -7.35 11.30 -20.73
CA GLY A 43 -6.28 12.31 -20.62
C GLY A 43 -6.71 13.62 -19.97
N ALA A 44 -7.95 13.74 -19.52
CA ALA A 44 -8.45 14.85 -18.73
C ALA A 44 -8.61 14.43 -17.27
N LEU A 45 -7.96 15.17 -16.38
CA LEU A 45 -8.17 15.06 -14.93
C LEU A 45 -9.47 15.80 -14.61
N VAL A 46 -10.57 15.08 -14.44
CA VAL A 46 -11.85 15.71 -14.10
C VAL A 46 -11.84 15.98 -12.60
N ASN A 47 -11.68 17.26 -12.27
CA ASN A 47 -11.72 17.76 -10.92
C ASN A 47 -13.18 17.93 -10.48
N LEU A 48 -13.61 17.22 -9.45
CA LEU A 48 -14.98 17.33 -8.94
C LEU A 48 -15.16 18.50 -7.95
N THR A 49 -14.11 19.26 -7.62
CA THR A 49 -14.16 20.28 -6.54
C THR A 49 -13.36 21.59 -6.69
N LYS A 50 -12.11 21.70 -7.21
CA LYS A 50 -11.44 22.91 -7.78
C LYS A 50 -9.93 22.79 -8.09
N SER A 51 -9.47 23.67 -8.98
CA SER A 51 -8.22 23.79 -9.77
C SER A 51 -6.88 24.02 -9.03
N GLY A 52 -6.28 22.97 -8.42
CA GLY A 52 -4.95 23.08 -7.79
C GLY A 52 -4.13 21.77 -7.69
N GLN A 53 -4.23 20.85 -8.65
CA GLN A 53 -3.88 19.43 -8.42
C GLN A 53 -2.69 18.83 -9.17
N ILE A 54 -2.00 19.56 -10.04
CA ILE A 54 -0.78 19.01 -10.66
C ILE A 54 0.27 18.69 -9.57
N GLU A 55 0.30 19.46 -8.48
CA GLU A 55 1.28 19.27 -7.39
C GLU A 55 1.05 18.01 -6.54
N MET A 56 -0.20 17.60 -6.30
CA MET A 56 -0.47 16.40 -5.47
C MET A 56 -0.18 15.09 -6.19
N ARG A 57 -0.37 15.02 -7.51
CA ARG A 57 0.01 13.84 -8.29
C ARG A 57 1.52 13.61 -8.20
N GLU A 58 2.31 14.67 -8.26
CA GLU A 58 3.76 14.58 -8.07
C GLU A 58 4.12 14.16 -6.64
N MET A 59 3.39 14.62 -5.62
CA MET A 59 3.61 14.20 -4.22
C MET A 59 3.39 12.69 -3.99
N PHE A 60 2.38 12.09 -4.63
CA PHE A 60 2.07 10.66 -4.47
C PHE A 60 2.74 9.76 -5.51
N LYS A 61 3.42 10.32 -6.51
CA LYS A 61 4.00 9.59 -7.63
C LYS A 61 4.89 8.44 -7.17
N GLU A 62 5.76 8.68 -6.19
CA GLU A 62 6.64 7.66 -5.64
C GLU A 62 5.90 6.57 -4.88
N HIS A 63 4.77 6.90 -4.25
CA HIS A 63 3.92 5.92 -3.58
C HIS A 63 3.16 5.05 -4.59
N LEU A 64 2.60 5.66 -5.64
CA LEU A 64 1.89 4.95 -6.69
C LEU A 64 2.80 4.00 -7.48
N LYS A 65 4.08 4.34 -7.66
CA LYS A 65 5.11 3.46 -8.26
C LYS A 65 5.36 2.16 -7.49
N ARG A 66 4.91 2.07 -6.24
CA ARG A 66 5.05 0.88 -5.40
C ARG A 66 3.84 -0.06 -5.46
N MET A 67 2.80 0.29 -6.19
CA MET A 67 1.70 -0.63 -6.49
C MET A 67 1.91 -1.34 -7.82
N VAL A 68 1.59 -2.63 -7.84
CA VAL A 68 1.49 -3.45 -9.05
C VAL A 68 0.04 -3.57 -9.44
N TRP A 69 -0.23 -3.35 -10.72
CA TRP A 69 -1.56 -3.36 -11.31
C TRP A 69 -1.66 -4.51 -12.30
N ASN A 70 -2.77 -5.24 -12.29
CA ASN A 70 -3.05 -6.24 -13.33
C ASN A 70 -3.60 -5.59 -14.61
N LYS A 71 -3.86 -6.42 -15.63
CA LYS A 71 -4.40 -5.99 -16.94
C LYS A 71 -5.77 -5.30 -16.81
N ASP A 72 -6.56 -5.70 -15.83
CA ASP A 72 -7.90 -5.17 -15.54
C ASP A 72 -7.87 -3.94 -14.62
N ARG A 73 -6.67 -3.37 -14.38
CA ARG A 73 -6.44 -2.17 -13.56
C ARG A 73 -6.83 -2.31 -12.08
N TRP A 74 -6.77 -3.53 -11.54
CA TRP A 74 -6.86 -3.77 -10.10
C TRP A 74 -5.48 -3.80 -9.46
N PRO A 75 -5.29 -3.18 -8.28
CA PRO A 75 -4.06 -3.31 -7.52
C PRO A 75 -3.99 -4.74 -6.98
N ILE A 76 -2.93 -5.46 -7.36
CA ILE A 76 -2.71 -6.85 -6.97
C ILE A 76 -1.58 -7.01 -5.97
N ARG A 77 -0.67 -6.04 -5.88
CA ARG A 77 0.45 -6.09 -4.94
C ARG A 77 0.90 -4.69 -4.55
N LEU A 78 1.29 -4.52 -3.29
CA LEU A 78 1.84 -3.28 -2.75
C LEU A 78 3.22 -3.56 -2.14
N TYR A 79 4.18 -2.67 -2.40
CA TYR A 79 5.49 -2.67 -1.77
C TYR A 79 5.57 -1.51 -0.76
N PRO A 80 5.33 -1.74 0.54
CA PRO A 80 5.39 -0.67 1.54
C PRO A 80 6.74 0.07 1.55
N PHE A 81 6.73 1.29 2.06
CA PHE A 81 7.98 2.01 2.37
C PHE A 81 8.51 1.53 3.70
N ILE A 82 9.76 1.10 3.71
CA ILE A 82 10.46 0.58 4.87
C ILE A 82 11.85 1.20 4.84
N ASP A 83 11.99 2.40 5.43
CA ASP A 83 13.20 3.22 5.38
C ASP A 83 13.90 3.15 4.00
N TYR A 84 15.22 3.00 3.93
CA TYR A 84 16.01 2.89 2.69
C TYR A 84 15.75 1.60 1.88
N ASP A 85 14.56 0.99 1.92
CA ASP A 85 14.16 -0.11 1.03
C ASP A 85 13.86 0.46 -0.38
N ALA A 86 14.94 0.68 -1.14
CA ALA A 86 14.86 0.96 -2.57
C ALA A 86 14.49 -0.30 -3.39
N GLN A 87 14.64 -1.50 -2.82
CA GLN A 87 14.63 -2.76 -3.55
C GLN A 87 13.26 -3.46 -3.57
N LYS A 88 12.25 -2.94 -2.86
CA LYS A 88 10.88 -3.47 -2.84
C LYS A 88 10.88 -4.94 -2.35
N GLU A 89 11.59 -5.18 -1.26
CA GLU A 89 11.83 -6.54 -0.76
C GLU A 89 10.66 -7.09 0.04
N ILE A 90 9.87 -6.23 0.70
CA ILE A 90 8.62 -6.64 1.35
C ILE A 90 7.43 -6.31 0.46
N ALA A 91 6.56 -7.30 0.28
CA ALA A 91 5.33 -7.18 -0.48
C ALA A 91 4.11 -7.53 0.35
N ILE A 92 2.98 -6.92 0.00
CA ILE A 92 1.65 -7.26 0.47
C ILE A 92 0.86 -7.70 -0.76
N ASP A 93 0.45 -8.96 -0.79
CA ASP A 93 -0.26 -9.57 -1.90
C ASP A 93 -1.47 -10.36 -1.38
N PRO A 94 -2.72 -9.99 -1.72
CA PRO A 94 -3.91 -10.69 -1.25
C PRO A 94 -3.96 -12.18 -1.59
N GLN A 95 -3.26 -12.61 -2.64
CA GLN A 95 -3.22 -14.01 -3.08
C GLN A 95 -2.16 -14.84 -2.34
N ILE A 96 -1.25 -14.20 -1.59
CA ILE A 96 -0.16 -14.87 -0.87
C ILE A 96 -0.28 -14.55 0.61
N SER A 97 -0.22 -15.57 1.47
CA SER A 97 -0.30 -15.40 2.93
C SER A 97 -1.53 -14.55 3.36
N PHE A 98 -2.63 -14.61 2.59
CA PHE A 98 -3.85 -13.84 2.82
C PHE A 98 -3.65 -12.31 2.92
N GLY A 99 -2.70 -11.75 2.15
CA GLY A 99 -2.40 -10.33 2.22
C GLY A 99 -1.55 -9.92 3.42
N LYS A 100 -0.98 -10.89 4.16
CA LYS A 100 0.05 -10.58 5.15
C LYS A 100 1.34 -10.16 4.44
N PRO A 101 2.15 -9.31 5.09
CA PRO A 101 3.46 -8.94 4.57
C PRO A 101 4.37 -10.17 4.43
N ILE A 102 5.09 -10.20 3.30
CA ILE A 102 5.99 -11.28 2.91
C ILE A 102 7.31 -10.71 2.37
N ILE A 103 8.38 -11.49 2.46
CA ILE A 103 9.56 -11.30 1.62
C ILE A 103 9.18 -11.64 0.18
N ALA A 104 9.18 -10.63 -0.70
CA ALA A 104 8.66 -10.71 -2.06
C ALA A 104 9.31 -11.82 -2.90
N ARG A 105 10.60 -12.06 -2.71
CA ARG A 105 11.39 -13.05 -3.45
C ARG A 105 11.01 -14.49 -3.10
N LYS A 106 10.72 -14.76 -1.82
CA LYS A 106 10.49 -16.12 -1.30
C LYS A 106 9.05 -16.38 -0.87
N SER A 107 8.19 -15.36 -0.83
CA SER A 107 6.81 -15.45 -0.34
C SER A 107 6.71 -15.92 1.12
N ILE A 108 7.75 -15.66 1.91
CA ILE A 108 7.82 -16.04 3.33
C ILE A 108 7.30 -14.89 4.16
N SER A 109 6.39 -15.20 5.09
CA SER A 109 5.76 -14.18 5.93
C SER A 109 6.77 -13.55 6.89
N THR A 110 6.74 -12.21 6.99
CA THR A 110 7.55 -11.47 7.97
C THR A 110 7.23 -11.89 9.40
N SER A 111 5.94 -12.10 9.72
CA SER A 111 5.53 -12.56 11.05
C SER A 111 6.05 -13.96 11.38
N ALA A 112 6.19 -14.85 10.39
CA ALA A 112 6.75 -16.19 10.58
C ALA A 112 8.25 -16.15 10.87
N ILE A 113 8.98 -15.20 10.26
CA ILE A 113 10.39 -14.94 10.58
C ILE A 113 10.51 -14.45 12.03
N ILE A 114 9.72 -13.43 12.41
CA ILE A 114 9.79 -12.84 13.76
C ILE A 114 9.39 -13.82 14.85
N SER A 115 8.38 -14.65 14.61
CA SER A 115 7.97 -15.67 15.59
C SER A 115 9.11 -16.62 15.95
N ARG A 116 10.03 -16.91 15.02
CA ARG A 116 11.19 -17.79 15.25
C ARG A 116 12.33 -17.06 15.96
N ILE A 117 12.59 -15.81 15.58
CA ILE A 117 13.57 -14.98 16.28
C ILE A 117 13.15 -14.75 17.74
N ASP A 118 11.86 -14.48 17.98
CA ASP A 118 11.29 -14.30 19.32
C ASP A 118 11.33 -15.61 20.13
N ALA A 119 11.32 -16.77 19.47
CA ALA A 119 11.53 -18.07 20.09
C ALA A 119 13.01 -18.38 20.41
N GLY A 120 13.93 -17.45 20.10
CA GLY A 120 15.35 -17.54 20.43
C GLY A 120 16.22 -18.16 19.33
N GLU A 121 15.69 -18.40 18.13
CA GLU A 121 16.50 -18.84 17.00
C GLU A 121 17.42 -17.70 16.49
N THR A 122 18.61 -18.05 16.00
CA THR A 122 19.55 -17.06 15.47
C THR A 122 19.14 -16.59 14.07
N ILE A 123 19.54 -15.37 13.72
CA ILE A 123 19.26 -14.78 12.41
C ILE A 123 19.86 -15.61 11.28
N GLU A 124 21.07 -16.13 11.48
CA GLU A 124 21.78 -16.95 10.52
C GLU A 124 21.05 -18.26 10.25
N PHE A 125 20.53 -18.90 11.31
CA PHE A 125 19.79 -20.15 11.18
C PHE A 125 18.46 -19.95 10.45
N VAL A 126 17.69 -18.92 10.85
CA VAL A 126 16.42 -18.59 10.19
C VAL A 126 16.64 -18.19 8.73
N ALA A 127 17.72 -17.46 8.43
CA ALA A 127 18.06 -17.08 7.07
C ALA A 127 18.37 -18.31 6.21
N ASP A 128 19.21 -19.21 6.69
CA ASP A 128 19.60 -20.42 5.96
C ASP A 128 18.39 -21.34 5.71
N ASP A 129 17.59 -21.60 6.74
CA ASP A 129 16.42 -22.50 6.66
C ASP A 129 15.36 -22.00 5.66
N TYR A 130 15.18 -20.69 5.58
CA TYR A 130 14.27 -20.06 4.62
C TYR A 130 14.93 -19.69 3.28
N GLY A 131 16.22 -19.94 3.11
CA GLY A 131 16.99 -19.53 1.94
C GLY A 131 16.95 -18.02 1.67
N LEU A 132 16.94 -17.25 2.75
CA LEU A 132 16.99 -15.78 2.80
C LEU A 132 18.42 -15.31 3.02
N ASN A 133 18.70 -14.06 2.65
CA ASN A 133 19.91 -13.38 3.10
C ASN A 133 19.65 -12.69 4.46
N ARG A 134 20.74 -12.30 5.15
CA ARG A 134 20.64 -11.63 6.46
C ARG A 134 19.89 -10.31 6.40
N GLU A 135 20.04 -9.56 5.30
CA GLU A 135 19.36 -8.27 5.12
C GLU A 135 17.84 -8.44 4.98
N GLU A 136 17.36 -9.48 4.29
CA GLU A 136 15.93 -9.82 4.18
C GLU A 136 15.34 -10.10 5.58
N VAL A 137 16.07 -10.83 6.43
CA VAL A 137 15.65 -11.09 7.82
C VAL A 137 15.64 -9.80 8.64
N HIS A 138 16.70 -9.00 8.58
CA HIS A 138 16.75 -7.71 9.27
C HIS A 138 15.66 -6.74 8.80
N LEU A 139 15.32 -6.76 7.50
CA LEU A 139 14.25 -5.95 6.95
C LEU A 139 12.89 -6.39 7.48
N ALA A 140 12.62 -7.70 7.54
CA ALA A 140 11.41 -8.24 8.19
C ALA A 140 11.30 -7.77 9.65
N MET A 141 12.40 -7.78 10.40
CA MET A 141 12.43 -7.26 11.78
C MET A 141 12.10 -5.78 11.87
N ARG A 142 12.68 -4.95 10.99
CA ARG A 142 12.37 -3.51 10.95
C ARG A 142 10.90 -3.26 10.63
N TYR A 143 10.36 -4.00 9.67
CA TYR A 143 8.97 -3.86 9.25
C TYR A 143 7.98 -4.22 10.37
N GLU A 144 8.17 -5.37 11.02
CA GLU A 144 7.28 -5.85 12.08
C GLU A 144 7.35 -4.96 13.32
N LYS A 145 8.54 -4.44 13.67
CA LYS A 145 8.67 -3.43 14.74
C LYS A 145 7.86 -2.17 14.47
N ARG A 146 7.77 -1.73 13.20
CA ARG A 146 6.98 -0.55 12.81
C ARG A 146 5.48 -0.81 12.85
N LEU A 147 5.04 -2.05 12.62
CA LEU A 147 3.63 -2.42 12.77
C LEU A 147 3.18 -2.43 14.23
N ALA A 148 4.09 -2.73 15.17
CA ALA A 148 3.80 -2.79 16.59
C ALA A 148 3.84 -1.43 17.32
N ALA A 149 4.36 -0.37 16.68
CA ALA A 149 4.51 0.98 17.22
C ALA A 149 3.32 1.88 16.88
#